data_AF-A0A356WTV0-F1
#
_entry.id   AF-A0A356WTV0-F1
#
_cell.length_a   1.000
_cell.length_b   1.000
_cell.length_c   1.000
_cell.angle_alpha   90.00
_cell.angle_beta   90.00
_cell.angle_gamma   90.00
#
_symmetry.space_group_name_H-M   'P 1'
#
loop_
_entity.id
_entity.type
_entity.pdbx_description
1 polymer ?
#
loop_
_entity_poly.entity_id
_entity_poly.type
_entity_poly.pdbx_seq_one_letter_code
_entity_poly.pdbx_strand_id
1 'polypeptide(L)'
;AYSGAYSMADHCAFVMNATPKKGQTLEQVRDLLLGEVEKLKKGDFPQELITASINNMKLSEMYRIESNGGRANWFVNSFINGTEWANEVTRIDRIAKITKKQIVDFANEKFRNNYAVIYKREGKDPTELKIDKPQITPIATNRDAVSTFVKEIQDARVTPIEPVFLDFDKDMKILTAKSKIPVLYKQNVTNGIFSLIYVFDMGNNHDKALGTAFDYLKYLGTSTKSPEEIKANFYSLACSFNVFPGTERVYVLLDGLAENMSKALALFEELLADPQVNKEAFANLSADILKKRGDAKLN
;
A
#
# COMPACT_ATOMS: atom_id res chain seq x y z
N ALA A 1 11.95 -4.57 -3.23
CA ALA A 1 11.90 -5.87 -2.54
C ALA A 1 10.55 -5.98 -1.85
N TYR A 2 10.01 -7.18 -1.68
CA TYR A 2 8.83 -7.45 -0.86
C TYR A 2 8.98 -8.78 -0.15
N SER A 3 8.26 -8.96 0.95
CA SER A 3 8.11 -10.24 1.64
C SER A 3 6.68 -10.42 2.12
N GLY A 4 6.23 -11.66 2.27
CA GLY A 4 4.88 -11.95 2.75
C GLY A 4 4.58 -13.43 2.85
N ALA A 5 3.52 -13.75 3.58
CA ALA A 5 2.95 -15.08 3.60
C ALA A 5 2.12 -15.29 2.32
N TYR A 6 2.44 -16.35 1.59
CA TYR A 6 1.64 -16.92 0.53
C TYR A 6 0.81 -18.06 1.12
N SER A 7 -0.42 -17.75 1.51
CA SER A 7 -1.35 -18.71 2.12
C SER A 7 -2.15 -19.44 1.04
N MET A 8 -2.22 -20.76 1.15
CA MET A 8 -3.11 -21.64 0.40
C MET A 8 -4.00 -22.39 1.41
N ALA A 9 -5.01 -23.12 0.93
CA ALA A 9 -5.94 -23.84 1.80
C ALA A 9 -5.24 -24.80 2.79
N ASP A 10 -4.27 -25.58 2.30
CA ASP A 10 -3.61 -26.62 3.11
C ASP A 10 -2.21 -26.24 3.61
N HIS A 11 -1.53 -25.33 2.91
CA HIS A 11 -0.13 -24.98 3.17
C HIS A 11 0.10 -23.48 3.00
N CYS A 12 1.14 -22.96 3.65
CA CYS A 12 1.61 -21.60 3.42
C CYS A 12 3.12 -21.59 3.16
N ALA A 13 3.58 -20.60 2.40
CA ALA A 13 4.99 -20.33 2.19
C ALA A 13 5.29 -18.89 2.59
N PHE A 14 6.44 -18.63 3.20
CA PHE A 14 6.93 -17.26 3.33
C PHE A 14 7.79 -16.95 2.11
N VAL A 15 7.36 -15.98 1.32
CA VAL A 15 8.01 -15.61 0.05
C VAL A 15 8.69 -14.27 0.23
N MET A 16 9.94 -14.19 -0.21
CA MET A 16 10.70 -12.95 -0.33
C MET A 16 11.15 -12.78 -1.78
N ASN A 17 11.10 -11.55 -2.27
CA ASN A 17 11.51 -11.22 -3.63
C ASN A 17 12.21 -9.85 -3.66
N ALA A 18 13.25 -9.74 -4.48
CA ALA A 18 13.92 -8.48 -4.72
C ALA A 18 14.57 -8.48 -6.12
N THR A 19 14.74 -7.28 -6.66
CA THR A 19 15.45 -7.04 -7.91
C THR A 19 16.82 -6.44 -7.58
N PRO A 20 17.93 -6.93 -8.17
CA PRO A 20 19.25 -6.38 -7.92
C PRO A 20 19.37 -4.94 -8.46
N LYS A 21 20.15 -4.11 -7.77
CA LYS A 21 20.61 -2.84 -8.32
C LYS A 21 21.61 -3.08 -9.46
N LYS A 22 21.86 -2.06 -10.30
CA LYS A 22 22.91 -2.14 -11.34
C LYS A 22 24.26 -2.48 -10.70
N GLY A 23 24.89 -3.56 -11.17
CA GLY A 23 26.18 -4.05 -10.66
C GLY A 23 26.09 -4.97 -9.43
N GLN A 24 24.90 -5.17 -8.86
CA GLN A 24 24.67 -6.12 -7.77
C GLN A 24 24.31 -7.50 -8.34
N THR A 25 24.88 -8.57 -7.78
CA THR A 25 24.54 -9.95 -8.19
C THR A 25 23.23 -10.42 -7.52
N LEU A 26 22.57 -11.42 -8.10
CA LEU A 26 21.37 -12.02 -7.51
C LEU A 26 21.69 -12.71 -6.17
N GLU A 27 22.89 -13.26 -6.04
CA GLU A 27 23.41 -13.90 -4.82
C GLU A 27 23.57 -12.89 -3.69
N GLN A 28 24.11 -11.70 -3.98
CA GLN A 28 24.19 -10.62 -2.99
C GLN A 28 22.80 -10.21 -2.50
N VAL A 29 21.80 -10.18 -3.40
CA VAL A 29 20.41 -9.90 -3.03
C VAL A 29 19.84 -11.02 -2.15
N ARG A 30 20.07 -12.29 -2.49
CA ARG A 30 19.68 -13.43 -1.64
C ARG A 30 20.26 -13.27 -0.24
N ASP A 31 21.54 -12.99 -0.12
CA ASP A 31 22.23 -12.89 1.17
C ASP A 31 21.67 -11.76 2.04
N LEU A 32 21.30 -10.62 1.43
CA LEU A 32 20.60 -9.54 2.12
C LEU A 32 19.24 -9.99 2.66
N LEU A 33 18.42 -10.65 1.85
CA LEU A 33 17.10 -11.13 2.27
C LEU A 33 17.20 -12.15 3.41
N LEU A 34 18.14 -13.09 3.32
CA LEU A 34 18.39 -14.06 4.40
C LEU A 34 18.96 -13.40 5.65
N GLY A 35 19.76 -12.34 5.50
CA GLY A 35 20.23 -11.52 6.61
C GLY A 35 19.09 -10.90 7.42
N GLU A 36 18.04 -10.41 6.75
CA GLU A 36 16.84 -9.88 7.43
C GLU A 36 16.06 -10.98 8.18
N VAL A 37 16.03 -12.21 7.66
CA VAL A 37 15.45 -13.37 8.37
C VAL A 37 16.26 -13.70 9.63
N GLU A 38 17.59 -13.61 9.57
CA GLU A 38 18.43 -13.82 10.75
C GLU A 38 18.25 -12.74 11.81
N LYS A 39 18.02 -11.47 11.41
CA LYS A 39 17.63 -10.41 12.37
C LYS A 39 16.29 -10.72 13.04
N LEU A 40 15.29 -11.17 12.27
CA LEU A 40 14.00 -11.59 12.81
C LEU A 40 14.15 -12.73 13.83
N LYS A 41 14.97 -13.74 13.52
CA LYS A 41 15.27 -14.87 14.42
C LYS A 41 16.01 -14.46 15.70
N LYS A 42 16.86 -13.42 15.63
CA LYS A 42 17.57 -12.87 16.79
C LYS A 42 16.73 -11.89 17.61
N GLY A 43 15.57 -11.47 17.10
CA GLY A 43 14.80 -10.39 17.72
C GLY A 43 15.45 -9.02 17.55
N ASP A 44 16.29 -8.84 16.53
CA ASP A 44 16.99 -7.59 16.23
C ASP A 44 16.07 -6.60 15.49
N PHE A 45 15.00 -6.22 16.17
CA PHE A 45 14.04 -5.22 15.73
C PHE A 45 13.34 -4.59 16.96
N PRO A 46 12.94 -3.32 16.89
CA PRO A 46 12.30 -2.65 18.03
C PRO A 46 10.90 -3.22 18.31
N GLN A 47 10.48 -3.22 19.58
CA GLN A 47 9.15 -3.70 19.99
C GLN A 47 8.04 -2.86 19.35
N GLU A 48 8.29 -1.56 19.20
CA GLU A 48 7.42 -0.57 18.60
C GLU A 48 7.08 -0.92 17.15
N LEU A 49 7.96 -1.64 16.44
CA LEU A 49 7.71 -2.08 15.07
C LEU A 49 6.55 -3.08 14.98
N ILE A 50 6.33 -3.90 16.02
CA ILE A 50 5.19 -4.82 16.06
C ILE A 50 3.89 -4.01 16.18
N THR A 51 3.85 -3.06 17.11
CA THR A 51 2.69 -2.16 17.28
C THR A 51 2.41 -1.38 16.00
N ALA A 52 3.45 -0.80 15.39
CA ALA A 52 3.35 -0.10 14.11
C ALA A 52 2.79 -1.01 13.00
N SER A 53 3.29 -2.24 12.90
CA SER A 53 2.82 -3.22 11.90
C SER A 53 1.33 -3.54 12.08
N ILE A 54 0.89 -3.77 13.33
CA ILE A 54 -0.52 -4.02 13.64
C ILE A 54 -1.39 -2.81 13.29
N ASN A 55 -0.94 -1.59 13.61
CA ASN A 55 -1.66 -0.36 13.27
C ASN A 55 -1.81 -0.18 11.75
N ASN A 56 -0.76 -0.48 10.98
CA ASN A 56 -0.83 -0.46 9.52
C ASN A 56 -1.74 -1.57 8.95
N MET A 57 -1.77 -2.76 9.57
CA MET A 57 -2.72 -3.81 9.20
C MET A 57 -4.17 -3.41 9.50
N LYS A 58 -4.42 -2.77 10.65
CA LYS A 58 -5.72 -2.22 11.05
C LYS A 58 -6.18 -1.16 10.04
N LEU A 59 -5.30 -0.21 9.68
CA LEU A 59 -5.59 0.79 8.65
C LEU A 59 -5.94 0.15 7.30
N SER A 60 -5.13 -0.81 6.84
CA SER A 60 -5.39 -1.53 5.58
C SER A 60 -6.72 -2.28 5.60
N GLU A 61 -7.08 -2.88 6.74
CA GLU A 61 -8.36 -3.57 6.90
C GLU A 61 -9.55 -2.60 6.87
N MET A 62 -9.42 -1.42 7.49
CA MET A 62 -10.43 -0.36 7.40
C MET A 62 -10.65 0.10 5.96
N TYR A 63 -9.59 0.30 5.18
CA TYR A 63 -9.72 0.61 3.74
C TYR A 63 -10.35 -0.55 2.95
N ARG A 64 -10.03 -1.81 3.29
CA ARG A 64 -10.61 -2.98 2.62
C ARG A 64 -12.11 -3.06 2.80
N ILE A 65 -12.62 -2.78 4.01
CA ILE A 65 -14.06 -2.90 4.31
C ILE A 65 -14.90 -1.76 3.73
N GLU A 66 -14.30 -0.63 3.37
CA GLU A 66 -14.99 0.44 2.63
C GLU A 66 -15.21 0.08 1.16
N SER A 67 -14.42 -0.86 0.62
CA SER A 67 -14.55 -1.33 -0.76
C SER A 67 -15.54 -2.50 -0.85
N ASN A 68 -16.55 -2.38 -1.72
CA ASN A 68 -17.44 -3.50 -2.07
C ASN A 68 -16.64 -4.71 -2.57
N GLY A 69 -15.69 -4.48 -3.48
CA GLY A 69 -14.81 -5.54 -3.99
C GLY A 69 -13.90 -6.10 -2.89
N GLY A 70 -13.38 -5.25 -2.01
CA GLY A 70 -12.59 -5.68 -0.86
C GLY A 70 -13.36 -6.61 0.09
N ARG A 71 -14.61 -6.26 0.42
CA ARG A 71 -15.50 -7.09 1.25
C ARG A 71 -15.87 -8.40 0.57
N ALA A 72 -16.33 -8.35 -0.68
CA ALA A 72 -16.74 -9.54 -1.43
C ALA A 72 -15.57 -10.53 -1.58
N ASN A 73 -14.39 -10.05 -1.96
CA ASN A 73 -13.20 -10.90 -2.06
C ASN A 73 -12.78 -11.47 -0.71
N TRP A 74 -12.97 -10.74 0.39
CA TRP A 74 -12.67 -11.27 1.72
C TRP A 74 -13.58 -12.46 2.08
N PHE A 75 -14.89 -12.35 1.82
CA PHE A 75 -15.82 -13.47 1.99
C PHE A 75 -15.48 -14.66 1.11
N VAL A 76 -15.21 -14.43 -0.19
CA VAL A 76 -14.80 -15.49 -1.12
C VAL A 76 -13.52 -16.17 -0.63
N ASN A 77 -12.51 -15.40 -0.23
CA ASN A 77 -11.26 -15.94 0.29
C ASN A 77 -11.46 -16.77 1.57
N SER A 78 -12.36 -16.35 2.46
CA SER A 78 -12.71 -17.13 3.65
C SER A 78 -13.35 -18.48 3.27
N PHE A 79 -14.30 -18.45 2.34
CA PHE A 79 -14.99 -19.65 1.86
C PHE A 79 -14.04 -20.65 1.18
N ILE A 80 -13.22 -20.19 0.23
CA ILE A 80 -12.33 -21.10 -0.52
C ILE A 80 -11.22 -21.71 0.35
N ASN A 81 -10.82 -21.03 1.44
CA ASN A 81 -9.82 -21.53 2.38
C ASN A 81 -10.44 -22.23 3.60
N GLY A 82 -11.77 -22.38 3.65
CA GLY A 82 -12.47 -23.03 4.75
C GLY A 82 -12.28 -22.36 6.11
N THR A 83 -12.01 -21.05 6.16
CA THR A 83 -11.81 -20.34 7.42
C THR A 83 -13.14 -19.89 8.02
N GLU A 84 -13.25 -19.94 9.35
CA GLU A 84 -14.45 -19.42 10.01
C GLU A 84 -14.50 -17.89 9.91
N TRP A 85 -15.62 -17.34 9.46
CA TRP A 85 -15.80 -15.90 9.28
C TRP A 85 -15.56 -15.10 10.57
N ALA A 86 -15.95 -15.64 11.73
CA ALA A 86 -15.66 -15.02 13.03
C ALA A 86 -14.16 -14.85 13.28
N ASN A 87 -13.33 -15.79 12.80
CA ASN A 87 -11.88 -15.70 12.88
C ASN A 87 -11.33 -14.69 11.86
N GLU A 88 -11.95 -14.54 10.70
CA GLU A 88 -11.55 -13.49 9.76
C GLU A 88 -11.73 -12.10 10.36
N VAL A 89 -12.95 -11.77 10.81
CA VAL A 89 -13.29 -10.41 11.27
C VAL A 89 -12.63 -10.01 12.59
N THR A 90 -12.17 -10.98 13.40
CA THR A 90 -11.43 -10.72 14.65
C THR A 90 -9.92 -10.91 14.50
N ARG A 91 -9.40 -11.06 13.27
CA ARG A 91 -7.99 -11.37 13.01
C ARG A 91 -7.03 -10.33 13.61
N ILE A 92 -7.33 -9.04 13.47
CA ILE A 92 -6.49 -7.97 14.02
C ILE A 92 -6.40 -8.06 15.54
N ASP A 93 -7.52 -8.29 16.25
CA ASP A 93 -7.55 -8.44 17.71
C ASP A 93 -6.73 -9.65 18.19
N ARG A 94 -6.69 -10.73 17.42
CA ARG A 94 -5.85 -11.89 17.73
C ARG A 94 -4.38 -11.62 17.48
N ILE A 95 -4.03 -11.02 16.34
CA ILE A 95 -2.64 -10.69 16.00
C ILE A 95 -2.07 -9.66 16.98
N ALA A 96 -2.89 -8.74 17.47
CA ALA A 96 -2.48 -7.73 18.47
C ALA A 96 -1.99 -8.33 19.80
N LYS A 97 -2.33 -9.59 20.09
CA LYS A 97 -1.89 -10.32 21.29
C LYS A 97 -0.56 -11.05 21.10
N ILE A 98 -0.01 -11.07 19.89
CA ILE A 98 1.24 -11.75 19.59
C ILE A 98 2.41 -10.92 20.14
N THR A 99 3.25 -11.57 20.93
CA THR A 99 4.44 -10.96 21.54
C THR A 99 5.67 -11.08 20.65
N LYS A 100 6.66 -10.21 20.86
CA LYS A 100 7.96 -10.30 20.20
C LYS A 100 8.62 -11.66 20.41
N LYS A 101 8.53 -12.21 21.62
CA LYS A 101 9.07 -13.53 21.94
C LYS A 101 8.42 -14.62 21.07
N GLN A 102 7.09 -14.61 20.93
CA GLN A 102 6.40 -15.58 20.08
C GLN A 102 6.80 -15.46 18.60
N ILE A 103 7.02 -14.25 18.09
CA ILE A 103 7.52 -14.04 16.72
C ILE A 103 8.93 -14.63 16.57
N VAL A 104 9.81 -14.36 17.54
CA VAL A 104 11.18 -14.89 17.56
C VAL A 104 11.18 -16.41 17.66
N ASP A 105 10.40 -16.99 18.57
CA ASP A 105 10.27 -18.44 18.73
C ASP A 105 9.77 -19.09 17.43
N PHE A 106 8.71 -18.52 16.82
CA PHE A 106 8.17 -18.98 15.54
C PHE A 106 9.21 -18.90 14.41
N ALA A 107 9.93 -17.78 14.30
CA ALA A 107 10.96 -17.59 13.29
C ALA A 107 12.08 -18.62 13.44
N ASN A 108 12.54 -18.90 14.66
CA ASN A 108 13.54 -19.92 14.94
C ASN A 108 13.03 -21.35 14.65
N GLU A 109 11.75 -21.61 14.92
CA GLU A 109 11.15 -22.91 14.65
C GLU A 109 10.98 -23.16 13.14
N LYS A 110 10.47 -22.18 12.39
CA LYS A 110 10.01 -22.34 11.00
C LYS A 110 11.04 -21.96 9.94
N PHE A 111 11.90 -20.97 10.19
CA PHE A 111 12.94 -20.51 9.24
C PHE A 111 14.27 -21.23 9.50
N ARG A 112 14.32 -22.50 9.10
CA ARG A 112 15.51 -23.36 9.12
C ARG A 112 16.15 -23.37 7.74
N ASN A 113 17.03 -24.34 7.47
CA ASN A 113 17.53 -24.60 6.13
C ASN A 113 16.48 -25.37 5.29
N ASN A 114 15.30 -24.78 5.11
CA ASN A 114 14.11 -25.37 4.48
C ASN A 114 13.47 -24.44 3.44
N TYR A 115 14.30 -23.73 2.67
CA TYR A 115 13.85 -22.79 1.65
C TYR A 115 14.45 -23.12 0.27
N ALA A 116 13.80 -22.61 -0.78
CA ALA A 116 14.31 -22.64 -2.14
C ALA A 116 14.61 -21.21 -2.61
N VAL A 117 15.62 -21.07 -3.48
CA VAL A 117 15.96 -19.79 -4.12
C VAL A 117 15.78 -19.94 -5.63
N ILE A 118 15.05 -19.02 -6.22
CA ILE A 118 14.82 -18.97 -7.66
C ILE A 118 15.49 -17.72 -8.21
N TYR A 119 16.43 -17.91 -9.13
CA TYR A 119 17.11 -16.82 -9.82
C TYR A 119 16.53 -16.66 -11.22
N LYS A 120 15.93 -15.50 -11.50
CA LYS A 120 15.53 -15.13 -12.85
C LYS A 120 16.68 -14.37 -13.51
N ARG A 121 17.32 -14.99 -14.52
CA ARG A 121 18.39 -14.38 -15.31
C ARG A 121 17.88 -14.08 -16.72
N GLU A 122 18.29 -12.95 -17.27
CA GLU A 122 18.02 -12.61 -18.67
C GLU A 122 19.02 -13.34 -19.57
N GLY A 123 18.51 -13.91 -20.67
CA GLY A 123 19.30 -14.65 -21.65
C GLY A 123 18.40 -15.25 -22.71
N LYS A 124 18.98 -15.58 -23.87
CA LYS A 124 18.26 -16.36 -24.89
C LYS A 124 18.28 -17.82 -24.46
N ASP A 125 17.10 -18.43 -24.29
CA ASP A 125 17.00 -19.87 -24.02
C ASP A 125 17.46 -20.65 -25.26
N PRO A 126 18.59 -21.37 -25.20
CA PRO A 126 19.05 -22.18 -26.33
C PRO A 126 18.21 -23.46 -26.53
N THR A 127 17.38 -23.79 -25.55
CA THR A 127 16.56 -25.01 -25.49
C THR A 127 15.06 -24.72 -25.60
N GLU A 128 14.68 -23.53 -26.06
CA GLU A 128 13.29 -23.12 -26.19
C GLU A 128 12.49 -24.17 -26.97
N LEU A 129 11.60 -24.88 -26.26
CA LEU A 129 10.65 -25.79 -26.87
C LEU A 129 9.49 -24.96 -27.42
N LYS A 130 9.46 -24.79 -28.74
CA LYS A 130 8.31 -24.19 -29.42
C LYS A 130 7.15 -25.17 -29.35
N ILE A 131 6.23 -24.90 -28.42
CA ILE A 131 4.95 -25.60 -28.37
C ILE A 131 4.09 -25.02 -29.47
N ASP A 132 3.65 -25.86 -30.41
CA ASP A 132 2.66 -25.47 -31.40
C ASP A 132 1.42 -24.92 -30.69
N LYS A 133 0.90 -23.78 -31.17
CA LYS A 133 -0.32 -23.21 -30.59
C LYS A 133 -1.39 -24.30 -30.62
N PRO A 134 -1.94 -24.74 -29.47
CA PRO A 134 -3.01 -25.72 -29.48
C PRO A 134 -4.15 -25.16 -30.32
N GLN A 135 -4.75 -26.02 -31.16
CA GLN A 135 -5.92 -25.64 -31.93
C GLN A 135 -7.00 -25.15 -30.96
N ILE A 136 -7.34 -23.87 -31.04
CA ILE A 136 -8.42 -23.29 -30.24
C ILE A 136 -9.71 -23.89 -30.78
N THR A 137 -10.28 -24.85 -30.04
CA THR A 137 -11.60 -25.37 -30.37
C THR A 137 -12.60 -24.24 -30.12
N PRO A 138 -13.38 -23.80 -31.12
CA PRO A 138 -14.38 -22.75 -30.91
C PRO A 138 -15.37 -23.19 -29.84
N ILE A 139 -15.37 -22.50 -28.70
CA ILE A 139 -16.41 -22.69 -27.70
C ILE A 139 -17.67 -22.04 -28.26
N ALA A 140 -18.69 -22.86 -28.53
CA ALA A 140 -20.00 -22.35 -28.89
C ALA A 140 -20.51 -21.48 -27.73
N THR A 141 -20.66 -20.18 -27.97
CA THR A 141 -21.22 -19.27 -26.98
C THR A 141 -22.72 -19.55 -26.88
N ASN A 142 -23.19 -20.02 -25.73
CA ASN A 142 -24.63 -20.22 -25.44
C ASN A 142 -25.33 -18.87 -25.27
N ARG A 143 -25.38 -18.05 -26.34
CA ARG A 143 -25.91 -16.67 -26.30
C ARG A 143 -27.38 -16.62 -25.91
N ASP A 144 -28.12 -17.69 -26.21
CA ASP A 144 -29.56 -17.78 -25.98
C ASP A 144 -29.92 -18.60 -24.72
N ALA A 145 -28.93 -19.15 -24.01
CA ALA A 145 -29.19 -19.90 -22.78
C ALA A 145 -29.11 -18.97 -21.56
N VAL A 146 -30.15 -19.02 -20.73
CA VAL A 146 -30.19 -18.32 -19.44
C VAL A 146 -30.36 -19.37 -18.35
N SER A 147 -29.43 -19.40 -17.38
CA SER A 147 -29.52 -20.31 -16.24
C SER A 147 -30.69 -19.93 -15.33
N THR A 148 -31.19 -20.87 -14.54
CA THR A 148 -32.25 -20.62 -13.55
C THR A 148 -31.86 -19.47 -12.61
N PHE A 149 -30.61 -19.44 -12.15
CA PHE A 149 -30.09 -18.38 -11.28
C PHE A 149 -30.16 -16.98 -11.93
N VAL A 150 -29.81 -16.86 -13.22
CA VAL A 150 -29.90 -15.57 -13.93
C VAL A 150 -31.36 -15.16 -14.13
N LYS A 151 -32.27 -16.10 -14.43
CA LYS A 151 -33.70 -15.82 -14.52
C LYS A 151 -34.26 -15.27 -13.21
N GLU A 152 -33.91 -15.89 -12.08
CA GLU A 152 -34.32 -15.41 -10.75
C GLU A 152 -33.87 -13.97 -10.48
N ILE A 153 -32.65 -13.60 -10.89
CA ILE A 153 -32.14 -12.23 -10.76
C ILE A 153 -32.89 -11.27 -11.70
N GLN A 154 -33.16 -11.69 -12.94
CA GLN A 154 -33.85 -10.86 -13.94
C GLN A 154 -35.31 -10.58 -13.55
N ASP A 155 -35.98 -11.57 -12.94
CA ASP A 155 -37.36 -11.46 -12.49
C ASP A 155 -37.49 -10.73 -11.14
N ALA A 156 -36.37 -10.47 -10.45
CA ALA A 156 -36.36 -9.75 -9.19
C ALA A 156 -36.78 -8.28 -9.42
N ARG A 157 -37.92 -7.89 -8.84
CA ARG A 157 -38.36 -6.49 -8.83
C ARG A 157 -37.66 -5.75 -7.70
N VAL A 158 -36.89 -4.74 -8.07
CA VAL A 158 -36.25 -3.82 -7.12
C VAL A 158 -36.96 -2.47 -7.14
N THR A 159 -37.07 -1.85 -5.98
CA THR A 159 -37.48 -0.44 -5.90
C THR A 159 -36.36 0.42 -6.49
N PRO A 160 -36.65 1.35 -7.42
CA PRO A 160 -35.66 2.29 -7.91
C PRO A 160 -34.98 3.04 -6.77
N ILE A 161 -33.67 3.24 -6.85
CA ILE A 161 -32.92 4.06 -5.90
C ILE A 161 -33.18 5.53 -6.25
N GLU A 162 -33.71 6.28 -5.31
CA GLU A 162 -33.88 7.73 -5.45
C GLU A 162 -32.54 8.45 -5.26
N PRO A 163 -32.24 9.50 -6.06
CA PRO A 163 -31.01 10.25 -5.90
C PRO A 163 -31.01 11.03 -4.57
N VAL A 164 -29.91 10.91 -3.84
CA VAL A 164 -29.63 11.76 -2.67
C VAL A 164 -28.68 12.87 -3.09
N PHE A 165 -29.17 14.10 -3.08
CA PHE A 165 -28.37 15.28 -3.41
C PHE A 165 -27.71 15.83 -2.14
N LEU A 166 -26.43 16.23 -2.27
CA LEU A 166 -25.70 16.87 -1.19
C LEU A 166 -26.19 18.31 -0.98
N ASP A 167 -26.42 18.67 0.28
CA ASP A 167 -26.64 20.03 0.72
C ASP A 167 -25.38 20.50 1.45
N PHE A 168 -24.49 21.21 0.76
CA PHE A 168 -23.18 21.57 1.32
C PHE A 168 -23.25 22.44 2.58
N ASP A 169 -24.34 23.19 2.78
CA ASP A 169 -24.52 24.02 3.97
C ASP A 169 -24.90 23.18 5.19
N LYS A 170 -25.53 22.02 4.99
CA LYS A 170 -25.92 21.09 6.06
C LYS A 170 -24.94 19.92 6.23
N ASP A 171 -24.43 19.40 5.12
CA ASP A 171 -23.68 18.16 5.07
C ASP A 171 -22.20 18.36 5.37
N MET A 172 -21.70 19.60 5.39
CA MET A 172 -20.30 19.92 5.64
C MET A 172 -20.19 21.21 6.46
N LYS A 173 -19.13 21.33 7.25
CA LYS A 173 -18.78 22.59 7.93
C LYS A 173 -17.77 23.36 7.10
N ILE A 174 -18.04 24.63 6.89
CA ILE A 174 -17.09 25.58 6.30
C ILE A 174 -16.53 26.42 7.46
N LEU A 175 -15.24 26.29 7.69
CA LEU A 175 -14.49 26.95 8.76
C LEU A 175 -13.44 27.89 8.15
N THR A 176 -12.82 28.70 8.98
CA THR A 176 -11.68 29.54 8.59
C THR A 176 -10.55 29.33 9.59
N ALA A 177 -9.41 28.84 9.10
CA ALA A 177 -8.20 28.67 9.90
C ALA A 177 -7.45 30.00 10.10
N LYS A 178 -6.34 29.95 10.85
CA LYS A 178 -5.40 31.08 10.94
C LYS A 178 -4.95 31.50 9.53
N SER A 179 -4.63 32.78 9.37
CA SER A 179 -4.30 33.38 8.06
C SER A 179 -5.44 33.40 7.03
N LYS A 180 -6.71 33.31 7.48
CA LYS A 180 -7.92 33.39 6.63
C LYS A 180 -8.03 32.26 5.59
N ILE A 181 -7.43 31.11 5.86
CA ILE A 181 -7.49 29.95 4.95
C ILE A 181 -8.85 29.25 5.14
N PRO A 182 -9.64 29.03 4.07
CA PRO A 182 -10.89 28.29 4.17
C PRO A 182 -10.63 26.81 4.47
N VAL A 183 -11.42 26.22 5.35
CA VAL A 183 -11.34 24.80 5.72
C VAL A 183 -12.69 24.15 5.54
N LEU A 184 -12.72 23.12 4.71
CA LEU A 184 -13.88 22.26 4.50
C LEU A 184 -13.77 21.04 5.41
N TYR A 185 -14.76 20.82 6.28
CA TYR A 185 -14.70 19.76 7.29
C TYR A 185 -15.95 18.87 7.27
N LYS A 186 -15.71 17.56 7.19
CA LYS A 186 -16.69 16.52 7.44
C LYS A 186 -16.12 15.50 8.41
N GLN A 187 -16.86 15.20 9.47
CA GLN A 187 -16.51 14.13 10.39
C GLN A 187 -16.69 12.77 9.71
N ASN A 188 -15.66 11.93 9.76
CA ASN A 188 -15.78 10.52 9.43
C ASN A 188 -16.48 9.80 10.60
N VAL A 189 -17.65 9.23 10.34
CA VAL A 189 -18.44 8.44 11.30
C VAL A 189 -18.46 6.95 10.96
N THR A 190 -17.76 6.56 9.89
CA THR A 190 -17.73 5.20 9.36
C THR A 190 -16.64 4.37 10.03
N ASN A 191 -15.45 4.95 10.24
CA ASN A 191 -14.31 4.28 10.85
C ASN A 191 -13.31 5.28 11.46
N GLY A 192 -12.17 4.77 11.91
CA GLY A 192 -11.11 5.54 12.58
C GLY A 192 -10.07 6.17 11.65
N ILE A 193 -10.39 6.40 10.37
CA ILE A 193 -9.47 7.01 9.40
C ILE A 193 -9.70 8.53 9.31
N PHE A 194 -8.62 9.29 9.18
CA PHE A 194 -8.68 10.70 8.80
C PHE A 194 -8.04 10.94 7.43
N SER A 195 -8.45 12.02 6.78
CA SER A 195 -7.83 12.55 5.56
C SER A 195 -7.81 14.07 5.65
N LEU A 196 -6.64 14.66 5.46
CA LEU A 196 -6.39 16.09 5.41
C LEU A 196 -5.73 16.42 4.08
N ILE A 197 -6.31 17.37 3.33
CA ILE A 197 -5.78 17.77 2.02
C ILE A 197 -5.43 19.26 2.07
N TYR A 198 -4.15 19.57 1.85
CA TYR A 198 -3.71 20.92 1.52
C TYR A 198 -3.87 21.14 0.02
N VAL A 199 -4.58 22.21 -0.34
CA VAL A 199 -4.82 22.59 -1.74
C VAL A 199 -4.03 23.86 -2.02
N PHE A 200 -3.01 23.73 -2.85
CA PHE A 200 -2.25 24.86 -3.36
C PHE A 200 -2.83 25.28 -4.70
N ASP A 201 -3.20 26.56 -4.84
CA ASP A 201 -3.73 27.13 -6.08
C ASP A 201 -2.61 27.49 -7.06
N MET A 202 -1.70 26.52 -7.26
CA MET A 202 -0.63 26.55 -8.25
C MET A 202 -0.26 25.12 -8.62
N GLY A 203 0.15 24.90 -9.87
CA GLY A 203 0.49 23.58 -10.41
C GLY A 203 1.64 23.64 -11.41
N ASN A 204 1.84 22.57 -12.17
CA ASN A 204 2.98 22.45 -13.10
C ASN A 204 2.99 23.49 -14.24
N ASN A 205 1.85 24.10 -14.57
CA ASN A 205 1.79 25.21 -15.52
C ASN A 205 2.37 26.52 -14.95
N HIS A 206 2.32 26.66 -13.63
CA HIS A 206 2.89 27.80 -12.90
C HIS A 206 4.39 27.59 -12.66
N ASP A 207 4.77 26.39 -12.22
CA ASP A 207 6.17 25.98 -12.05
C ASP A 207 6.35 24.50 -12.41
N LYS A 208 7.12 24.25 -13.48
CA LYS A 208 7.41 22.89 -13.96
C LYS A 208 8.22 22.06 -12.96
N ALA A 209 8.92 22.68 -12.03
CA ALA A 209 9.68 22.00 -10.98
C ALA A 209 8.79 21.51 -9.84
N LEU A 210 7.58 22.07 -9.67
CA LEU A 210 6.74 21.85 -8.49
C LEU A 210 6.41 20.37 -8.25
N GLY A 211 5.96 19.66 -9.30
CA GLY A 211 5.68 18.23 -9.18
C GLY A 211 6.92 17.41 -8.79
N THR A 212 8.08 17.71 -9.39
CA THR A 212 9.34 17.04 -9.06
C THR A 212 9.80 17.37 -7.64
N ALA A 213 9.64 18.61 -7.18
CA ALA A 213 10.03 19.05 -5.84
C ALA A 213 9.22 18.33 -4.75
N PHE A 214 7.92 18.14 -4.96
CA PHE A 214 7.08 17.41 -4.01
C PHE A 214 7.31 15.90 -4.02
N ASP A 215 7.63 15.30 -5.17
CA ASP A 215 8.09 13.91 -5.20
C ASP A 215 9.44 13.77 -4.49
N TYR A 216 10.32 14.76 -4.63
CA TYR A 216 11.60 14.82 -3.96
C TYR A 216 11.48 14.93 -2.44
N LEU A 217 10.48 15.65 -1.93
CA LEU A 217 10.21 15.80 -0.49
C LEU A 217 10.12 14.46 0.26
N LYS A 218 9.61 13.41 -0.39
CA LYS A 218 9.49 12.04 0.15
C LYS A 218 10.85 11.37 0.46
N TYR A 219 11.94 11.95 -0.04
CA TYR A 219 13.32 11.48 0.13
C TYR A 219 14.16 12.41 1.02
N LEU A 220 13.54 13.44 1.59
CA LEU A 220 14.24 14.41 2.44
C LEU A 220 14.00 14.13 3.93
N GLY A 221 14.93 14.65 4.72
CA GLY A 221 14.81 14.75 6.17
C GLY A 221 14.75 16.23 6.58
N THR A 222 14.78 16.46 7.89
CA THR A 222 14.89 17.79 8.49
C THR A 222 16.29 18.00 9.06
N SER A 223 16.58 19.20 9.57
CA SER A 223 17.84 19.44 10.28
C SER A 223 17.99 18.56 11.53
N THR A 224 16.88 17.99 12.04
CA THR A 224 16.86 17.17 13.25
C THR A 224 16.56 15.69 13.00
N LYS A 225 16.09 15.31 11.81
CA LYS A 225 15.67 13.93 11.49
C LYS A 225 16.13 13.53 10.10
N SER A 226 16.77 12.38 10.00
CA SER A 226 17.09 11.76 8.71
C SER A 226 15.82 11.40 7.91
N PRO A 227 15.91 11.25 6.58
CA PRO A 227 14.80 10.74 5.77
C PRO A 227 14.26 9.39 6.26
N GLU A 228 15.14 8.52 6.75
CA GLU A 228 14.80 7.21 7.31
C GLU A 228 13.97 7.34 8.59
N GLU A 229 14.34 8.26 9.50
CA GLU A 229 13.59 8.55 10.72
C GLU A 229 12.21 9.13 10.41
N ILE A 230 12.11 10.06 9.45
CA ILE A 230 10.81 10.60 9.02
C ILE A 230 9.88 9.47 8.53
N LYS A 231 10.38 8.58 7.66
CA LYS A 231 9.63 7.42 7.16
C LYS A 231 9.24 6.46 8.27
N ALA A 232 10.17 6.16 9.19
CA ALA A 232 9.91 5.29 10.33
C ALA A 232 8.84 5.89 11.27
N ASN A 233 8.86 7.19 11.50
CA ASN A 233 7.87 7.88 12.34
C ASN A 233 6.48 7.86 11.71
N PHE A 234 6.34 8.14 10.41
CA PHE A 234 5.07 8.00 9.70
C PHE A 234 4.54 6.57 9.76
N TYR A 235 5.40 5.58 9.49
CA TYR A 235 5.04 4.16 9.60
C TYR A 235 4.57 3.79 11.01
N SER A 236 5.27 4.26 12.05
CA SER A 236 4.92 4.04 13.46
C SER A 236 3.53 4.57 13.80
N LEU A 237 3.18 5.72 13.24
CA LEU A 237 1.87 6.36 13.40
C LEU A 237 0.77 5.71 12.55
N ALA A 238 1.10 4.78 11.66
CA ALA A 238 0.21 4.31 10.59
C ALA A 238 -0.46 5.49 9.87
N CYS A 239 0.38 6.46 9.51
CA CYS A 239 0.00 7.61 8.71
C CYS A 239 0.96 7.75 7.53
N SER A 240 0.48 8.37 6.46
CA SER A 240 1.32 8.66 5.31
C SER A 240 0.92 9.99 4.70
N PHE A 241 1.81 10.55 3.90
CA PHE A 241 1.46 11.68 3.04
C PHE A 241 1.74 11.35 1.59
N ASN A 242 0.93 11.92 0.71
CA ASN A 242 1.06 11.80 -0.73
C ASN A 242 0.87 13.17 -1.36
N VAL A 243 1.52 13.38 -2.50
CA VAL A 243 1.37 14.62 -3.27
C VAL A 243 0.89 14.28 -4.66
N PHE A 244 -0.12 15.02 -5.10
CA PHE A 244 -0.75 14.89 -6.41
C PHE A 244 -0.61 16.22 -7.14
N PRO A 245 0.49 16.42 -7.90
CA PRO A 245 0.67 17.63 -8.67
C PRO A 245 -0.22 17.59 -9.93
N GLY A 246 -1.09 18.59 -10.08
CA GLY A 246 -1.87 18.87 -11.27
C GLY A 246 -1.27 19.99 -12.12
N THR A 247 -1.95 20.36 -13.21
CA THR A 247 -1.55 21.47 -14.06
C THR A 247 -1.75 22.82 -13.38
N GLU A 248 -2.89 23.00 -12.71
CA GLU A 248 -3.29 24.26 -12.07
C GLU A 248 -3.17 24.23 -10.54
N ARG A 249 -3.25 23.04 -9.93
CA ARG A 249 -3.25 22.87 -8.47
C ARG A 249 -2.36 21.72 -8.02
N VAL A 250 -1.85 21.80 -6.80
CA VAL A 250 -1.23 20.67 -6.10
C VAL A 250 -2.08 20.30 -4.90
N TYR A 251 -2.32 19.00 -4.74
CA TYR A 251 -2.99 18.44 -3.57
C TYR A 251 -1.96 17.69 -2.75
N VAL A 252 -1.81 18.06 -1.48
CA VAL A 252 -0.99 17.31 -0.53
C VAL A 252 -1.91 16.65 0.48
N LEU A 253 -1.99 15.33 0.40
CA LEU A 253 -2.81 14.48 1.26
C LEU A 253 -1.96 14.01 2.44
N LEU A 254 -2.50 14.13 3.64
CA LEU A 254 -2.05 13.45 4.85
C LEU A 254 -3.20 12.59 5.37
N ASP A 255 -2.98 11.28 5.49
CA ASP A 255 -4.02 10.33 5.89
C ASP A 255 -3.47 9.23 6.81
N GLY A 256 -4.36 8.53 7.50
CA GLY A 256 -4.01 7.42 8.38
C GLY A 256 -4.99 7.22 9.53
N LEU A 257 -4.50 6.64 10.63
CA LEU A 257 -5.30 6.46 11.84
C LEU A 257 -5.56 7.80 12.53
N ALA A 258 -6.84 8.13 12.75
CA ALA A 258 -7.28 9.41 13.31
C ALA A 258 -6.71 9.69 14.71
N GLU A 259 -6.52 8.65 15.53
CA GLU A 259 -5.88 8.74 16.85
C GLU A 259 -4.44 9.28 16.81
N ASN A 260 -3.78 9.20 15.64
CA ASN A 260 -2.42 9.68 15.42
C ASN A 260 -2.34 10.96 14.57
N MET A 261 -3.48 11.53 14.16
CA MET A 261 -3.55 12.69 13.26
C MET A 261 -2.67 13.85 13.74
N SER A 262 -2.81 14.28 15.01
CA SER A 262 -2.07 15.45 15.51
C SER A 262 -0.55 15.26 15.46
N LYS A 263 -0.06 14.03 15.73
CA LYS A 263 1.37 13.71 15.67
C LYS A 263 1.86 13.66 14.23
N ALA A 264 1.07 13.06 13.33
CA ALA A 264 1.39 12.97 11.91
C ALA A 264 1.41 14.36 11.25
N LEU A 265 0.48 15.24 11.65
CA LEU A 265 0.42 16.62 11.20
C LEU A 265 1.67 17.41 11.63
N ALA A 266 2.05 17.32 12.91
CA ALA A 266 3.23 17.99 13.41
C ALA A 266 4.51 17.52 12.69
N LEU A 267 4.66 16.21 12.47
CA LEU A 267 5.79 15.65 11.71
C LEU A 267 5.80 16.12 10.25
N PHE A 268 4.62 16.17 9.62
CA PHE A 268 4.48 16.62 8.24
C PHE A 268 4.82 18.10 8.08
N GLU A 269 4.35 18.96 8.99
CA GLU A 269 4.65 20.39 8.97
C GLU A 269 6.13 20.66 9.30
N GLU A 270 6.76 19.87 10.16
CA GLU A 270 8.22 19.93 10.39
C GLU A 270 8.99 19.66 9.08
N LEU A 271 8.61 18.61 8.34
CA LEU A 271 9.23 18.28 7.05
C LEU A 271 9.02 19.38 5.99
N LEU A 272 7.83 19.98 5.95
CA LEU A 272 7.54 21.07 5.02
C LEU A 272 8.30 22.36 5.36
N ALA A 273 8.52 22.64 6.65
CA ALA A 273 9.16 23.87 7.10
C ALA A 273 10.69 23.82 7.02
N ASP A 274 11.29 22.63 7.14
CA ASP A 274 12.74 22.45 7.22
C ASP A 274 13.29 21.31 6.33
N PRO A 275 12.92 21.22 5.03
CA PRO A 275 13.43 20.15 4.18
C PRO A 275 14.92 20.36 3.87
N GLN A 276 15.76 19.38 4.24
CA GLN A 276 17.20 19.44 3.99
C GLN A 276 17.54 18.87 2.60
N VAL A 277 18.25 19.66 1.79
CA VAL A 277 18.65 19.26 0.43
C VAL A 277 19.60 18.06 0.47
N ASN A 278 19.21 16.98 -0.20
CA ASN A 278 20.02 15.78 -0.39
C ASN A 278 20.34 15.55 -1.88
N LYS A 279 21.54 15.95 -2.31
CA LYS A 279 21.96 15.88 -3.73
C LYS A 279 21.97 14.46 -4.29
N GLU A 280 22.33 13.48 -3.48
CA GLU A 280 22.34 12.07 -3.91
C GLU A 280 20.92 11.57 -4.16
N ALA A 281 19.99 11.84 -3.24
CA ALA A 281 18.59 11.49 -3.41
C ALA A 281 17.98 12.17 -4.65
N PHE A 282 18.36 13.42 -4.92
CA PHE A 282 17.89 14.14 -6.11
C PHE A 282 18.42 13.52 -7.41
N ALA A 283 19.70 13.15 -7.44
CA ALA A 283 20.30 12.48 -8.59
C ALA A 283 19.65 11.11 -8.85
N ASN A 284 19.40 10.34 -7.78
CA ASN A 284 18.71 9.04 -7.87
C ASN A 284 17.27 9.21 -8.38
N LEU A 285 16.50 10.15 -7.82
CA LEU A 285 15.14 10.44 -8.30
C LEU A 285 15.13 10.84 -9.77
N SER A 286 16.06 11.69 -10.19
CA SER A 286 16.20 12.12 -11.59
C SER A 286 16.48 10.93 -12.51
N ALA A 287 17.39 10.04 -12.10
CA ALA A 287 17.70 8.82 -12.84
C ALA A 287 16.49 7.87 -12.94
N ASP A 288 15.74 7.69 -11.85
CA ASP A 288 14.54 6.86 -11.82
C ASP A 288 13.44 7.42 -12.74
N ILE A 289 13.22 8.73 -12.73
CA ILE A 289 12.25 9.40 -13.62
C ILE A 289 12.65 9.21 -15.09
N LEU A 290 13.93 9.42 -15.43
CA LEU A 290 14.43 9.25 -16.80
C LEU A 290 14.32 7.80 -17.26
N LYS A 291 14.68 6.84 -16.39
CA LYS A 291 14.53 5.40 -16.67
C LYS A 291 13.07 5.05 -16.91
N LYS A 292 12.15 5.46 -16.03
CA LYS A 292 10.70 5.22 -16.20
C LYS A 292 10.18 5.75 -17.53
N ARG A 293 10.63 6.94 -17.95
CA ARG A 293 10.28 7.53 -19.26
C ARG A 293 10.89 6.78 -20.44
N GLY A 294 12.11 6.25 -20.29
CA GLY A 294 12.75 5.41 -21.29
C GLY A 294 11.99 4.09 -21.47
N ASP A 295 11.72 3.40 -20.37
CA ASP A 295 10.97 2.13 -20.35
C ASP A 295 9.57 2.30 -20.96
N ALA A 296 8.89 3.42 -20.70
CA ALA A 296 7.57 3.72 -21.25
C ALA A 296 7.55 3.95 -22.78
N LYS A 297 8.70 4.22 -23.42
CA LYS A 297 8.80 4.35 -24.90
C LYS A 297 9.03 3.01 -25.60
N LEU A 298 9.30 1.95 -24.86
CA LEU A 298 9.59 0.60 -25.38
C LEU A 298 8.34 -0.31 -25.38
N ASN A 299 7.25 0.14 -24.77
CA ASN A 299 5.93 -0.51 -24.77
C ASN A 299 4.96 0.26 -25.67
#